data_AF-A0A3D8VMT9-F1
#
_entry.id   AF-A0A3D8VMT9-F1
#
_cell.length_a   1.000
_cell.length_b   1.000
_cell.length_c   1.000
_cell.angle_alpha   90.00
_cell.angle_beta   90.00
_cell.angle_gamma   90.00
#
_symmetry.space_group_name_H-M   'P 1'
#
loop_
_entity.id
_entity.type
_entity.pdbx_description
1 polymer ?
#
loop_
_entity_poly.entity_id
_entity_poly.type
_entity_poly.pdbx_seq_one_letter_code
_entity_poly.pdbx_strand_id
1 'polypeptide(L)' 'MIRFLELLVALAALVLVLSNWFFSLNVSFDLVALVLALLYFFTGIHYLRDDRVIRGTVILVVSSMMAFIFIESFIPIT' A
#
# COMPACT_ATOMS: atom_id res chain seq x y z
N MET A 1 18.34 3.79 1.55
CA MET A 1 17.43 3.57 0.41
C MET A 1 16.03 3.16 0.86
N ILE A 2 15.85 2.07 1.63
CA ILE A 2 14.50 1.57 2.02
C ILE A 2 13.64 2.65 2.72
N ARG A 3 14.20 3.40 3.67
CA ARG A 3 13.50 4.52 4.35
C ARG A 3 13.06 5.65 3.42
N PHE A 4 13.80 5.90 2.33
CA PHE A 4 13.43 6.92 1.35
C PHE A 4 12.24 6.47 0.51
N LEU A 5 12.19 5.17 0.16
CA LEU A 5 11.05 4.59 -0.56
C LEU A 5 9.79 4.56 0.31
N GLU A 6 9.91 4.16 1.59
CA GLU A 6 8.82 4.25 2.58
C GLU A 6 8.21 5.64 2.64
N LEU A 7 9.08 6.67 2.73
CA LEU A 7 8.67 8.05 2.86
C LEU A 7 8.00 8.56 1.58
N LEU A 8 8.48 8.14 0.40
CA LEU A 8 7.89 8.48 -0.88
C LEU A 8 6.51 7.83 -1.06
N VAL A 9 6.35 6.57 -0.66
CA VAL A 9 5.06 5.86 -0.69
C VAL A 9 4.06 6.47 0.30
N ALA A 10 4.51 6.85 1.49
CA ALA A 10 3.67 7.57 2.45
C ALA A 10 3.24 8.94 1.92
N LEU A 11 4.13 9.64 1.22
CA LEU A 11 3.81 10.91 0.54
C LEU A 11 2.77 10.71 -0.57
N ALA A 12 2.91 9.67 -1.39
CA ALA A 12 1.94 9.32 -2.42
C ALA A 12 0.55 8.99 -1.82
N ALA A 13 0.51 8.25 -0.71
CA ALA A 13 -0.73 7.96 0.02
C ALA A 13 -1.38 9.24 0.58
N LEU A 14 -0.57 10.12 1.15
CA LEU A 14 -1.03 11.40 1.68
C LEU A 14 -1.59 12.31 0.58
N VAL A 15 -0.89 12.40 -0.56
CA VAL A 15 -1.35 13.15 -1.74
C VAL A 15 -2.67 12.57 -2.25
N LEU A 16 -2.82 11.24 -2.31
CA LEU A 16 -4.06 10.61 -2.75
C LEU A 16 -5.23 10.93 -1.81
N VAL A 17 -5.04 10.82 -0.49
CA VAL A 17 -6.07 11.17 0.50
C VAL A 17 -6.46 12.64 0.40
N LEU A 18 -5.47 13.54 0.29
CA LEU A 18 -5.71 14.98 0.14
C LEU A 18 -6.41 15.29 -1.19
N SER A 19 -6.02 14.64 -2.28
CA SER A 19 -6.65 14.83 -3.60
C SER A 19 -8.11 14.40 -3.61
N ASN A 20 -8.45 13.31 -2.92
CA ASN A 20 -9.83 12.87 -2.75
C ASN A 20 -10.65 13.83 -1.88
N TRP A 21 -10.10 14.25 -0.72
CA TRP A 21 -10.84 15.10 0.24
C TRP A 21 -10.97 16.56 -0.16
N PHE A 22 -9.94 17.17 -0.75
CA PHE A 22 -9.92 18.61 -1.03
C PHE A 22 -10.33 18.97 -2.46
N PHE A 23 -10.03 18.09 -3.43
CA PHE A 23 -10.26 18.38 -4.84
C PHE A 23 -11.44 17.59 -5.43
N SER A 24 -12.08 16.71 -4.64
CA SER A 24 -13.09 15.74 -5.13
C SER A 24 -12.64 15.00 -6.39
N LEU A 25 -11.33 14.80 -6.54
CA LEU A 25 -10.80 13.99 -7.62
C LEU A 25 -11.32 12.58 -7.42
N ASN A 26 -11.92 12.02 -8.47
CA ASN A 26 -12.41 10.65 -8.44
C ASN A 26 -11.20 9.71 -8.45
N VAL A 27 -10.63 9.47 -7.27
CA VAL A 27 -9.49 8.58 -7.10
C VAL A 27 -10.01 7.17 -7.30
N SER A 28 -9.59 6.52 -8.39
CA SER A 28 -9.92 5.13 -8.66
C SER A 28 -9.49 4.24 -7.50
N PHE A 29 -10.43 3.40 -7.03
CA PHE A 29 -10.21 2.47 -5.93
C PHE A 29 -8.95 1.60 -6.12
N ASP A 30 -8.67 1.21 -7.36
CA ASP A 30 -7.48 0.44 -7.73
C ASP A 30 -6.18 1.15 -7.35
N LEU A 31 -6.10 2.45 -7.61
CA LEU A 31 -4.90 3.25 -7.36
C LEU A 31 -4.68 3.44 -5.84
N VAL A 32 -5.76 3.48 -5.06
CA VAL A 32 -5.71 3.44 -3.59
C VAL A 32 -5.21 2.08 -3.11
N ALA A 33 -5.75 0.98 -3.66
CA ALA A 33 -5.35 -0.38 -3.32
C ALA A 33 -3.85 -0.62 -3.59
N LEU A 34 -3.34 -0.14 -4.72
CA LEU A 34 -1.91 -0.21 -5.07
C LEU A 34 -1.03 0.53 -4.07
N VAL A 35 -1.40 1.77 -3.73
CA VAL A 35 -0.59 2.58 -2.81
C VAL A 35 -0.62 2.02 -1.40
N LEU A 36 -1.78 1.53 -0.93
CA LEU A 36 -1.88 0.82 0.34
C LEU A 36 -1.07 -0.48 0.34
N ALA A 37 -1.12 -1.26 -0.75
CA ALA A 37 -0.35 -2.49 -0.88
C ALA A 37 1.15 -2.22 -0.72
N LEU A 38 1.67 -1.21 -1.42
CA LEU A 38 3.07 -0.79 -1.30
C LEU A 38 3.42 -0.29 0.10
N LEU A 39 2.54 0.52 0.71
CA LEU A 39 2.78 1.06 2.05
C LEU A 39 2.87 -0.05 3.10
N TYR A 40 1.93 -1.00 3.06
CA TYR A 40 1.96 -2.17 3.94
C TYR A 40 3.14 -3.10 3.64
N PHE A 41 3.57 -3.23 2.38
CA PHE A 41 4.74 -4.03 2.04
C PHE A 41 6.00 -3.53 2.76
N PHE A 42 6.29 -2.23 2.64
CA PHE A 42 7.45 -1.66 3.31
C PHE A 42 7.31 -1.70 4.83
N THR A 43 6.12 -1.39 5.35
CA THR A 43 5.83 -1.45 6.79
C THR A 43 6.06 -2.87 7.32
N GLY A 44 5.61 -3.89 6.59
CA GLY A 44 5.81 -5.30 6.94
C GLY A 44 7.29 -5.68 7.00
N ILE A 45 8.07 -5.30 5.98
CA ILE A 45 9.53 -5.50 5.96
C ILE A 45 10.20 -4.78 7.15
N HIS A 46 9.78 -3.57 7.46
CA HIS A 46 10.30 -2.81 8.60
C HIS A 46 10.08 -3.56 9.91
N TYR A 47 8.88 -4.08 10.14
CA TYR A 47 8.58 -4.88 11.34
C TYR A 47 9.36 -6.18 11.41
N LEU A 48 9.58 -6.86 10.27
CA LEU A 48 10.44 -8.06 10.23
C LEU A 48 11.88 -7.72 10.59
N ARG A 49 12.37 -6.54 10.20
CA ARG A 49 13.72 -6.08 10.53
C ARG A 49 13.90 -5.74 12.02
N ASP A 50 12.83 -5.34 12.69
CA ASP A 50 12.81 -5.07 14.14
C ASP A 50 12.53 -6.33 14.98
N ASP A 51 12.75 -7.53 14.44
CA ASP A 51 12.45 -8.84 15.06
C ASP A 51 10.97 -9.04 15.47
N ARG A 52 10.07 -8.17 15.00
CA ARG A 52 8.62 -8.27 15.23
C ARG A 52 7.97 -9.15 14.15
N VAL A 53 8.41 -10.40 14.08
CA VAL A 53 8.10 -11.35 13.00
C VAL A 53 6.60 -11.54 12.79
N ILE A 54 5.84 -11.82 13.85
CA ILE A 54 4.39 -12.06 13.75
C ILE A 54 3.67 -10.84 13.16
N ARG A 55 3.97 -9.65 13.66
CA ARG A 55 3.34 -8.41 13.20
C ARG A 55 3.74 -8.09 11.77
N GLY A 56 5.02 -8.27 11.41
CA GLY A 56 5.51 -8.07 10.05
C GLY A 56 4.82 -9.01 9.05
N THR A 57 4.71 -10.30 9.38
CA THR A 57 4.04 -11.29 8.52
C THR A 57 2.57 -10.97 8.31
N VAL A 58 1.82 -10.62 9.36
CA VAL A 58 0.40 -10.24 9.22
C VAL A 58 0.24 -9.04 8.29
N ILE A 59 1.10 -8.02 8.43
CA ILE A 59 1.05 -6.83 7.58
C ILE A 59 1.40 -7.16 6.12
N LEU A 60 2.35 -8.07 5.89
CA LEU A 60 2.69 -8.53 4.52
C LEU A 60 1.55 -9.34 3.88
N VAL A 61 0.82 -10.13 4.66
CA VAL A 61 -0.39 -10.81 4.15
C VAL A 61 -1.43 -9.79 3.72
N VAL A 62 -1.71 -8.77 4.54
CA VAL A 62 -2.65 -7.69 4.18
C VAL A 62 -2.17 -6.93 2.93
N SER A 63 -0.87 -6.64 2.83
CA SER A 63 -0.26 -6.05 1.64
C SER A 63 -0.53 -6.89 0.39
N SER A 64 -0.33 -8.21 0.48
CA SER A 64 -0.58 -9.11 -0.64
C SER A 64 -2.05 -9.16 -1.06
N MET A 65 -2.99 -9.13 -0.11
CA MET A 65 -4.43 -9.08 -0.42
C MET A 65 -4.80 -7.79 -1.15
N MET A 66 -4.25 -6.64 -0.74
CA MET A 66 -4.48 -5.37 -1.44
C MET A 66 -3.84 -5.35 -2.84
N ALA A 67 -2.67 -5.97 -3.00
CA ALA A 67 -2.04 -6.13 -4.31
C ALA A 67 -2.89 -7.02 -5.23
N PHE A 68 -3.52 -8.07 -4.69
CA PHE A 68 -4.43 -8.93 -5.45
C PHE A 68 -5.65 -8.17 -5.97
N ILE A 69 -6.28 -7.35 -5.13
CA ILE A 69 -7.41 -6.49 -5.53
C ILE A 69 -7.01 -5.57 -6.70
N PHE A 70 -5.81 -4.98 -6.63
CA PHE A 70 -5.30 -4.18 -7.74
C PHE A 70 -5.01 -5.01 -8.99
N ILE A 71 -4.45 -6.21 -8.88
CA ILE A 71 -4.14 -7.04 -10.06
C ILE A 71 -5.43 -7.52 -10.75
N GLU A 72 -6.44 -7.90 -9.97
CA GLU A 72 -7.74 -8.37 -10.45
C GLU A 72 -8.45 -7.33 -11.33
N SER A 73 -8.28 -6.04 -11.04
CA SER A 73 -8.90 -4.98 -11.86
C SER A 73 -8.25 -4.77 -13.23
N PHE A 74 -7.02 -5.26 -13.45
CA PHE A 74 -6.35 -5.22 -14.77
C PHE A 74 -6.43 -6.56 -15.51
N ILE A 75 -6.36 -7.66 -14.78
CA ILE A 75 -6.44 -9.01 -15.31
C ILE A 75 -7.52 -9.74 -14.49
N PRO A 76 -8.79 -9.70 -14.90
CA PRO A 76 -9.83 -10.46 -14.22
C PRO A 76 -9.50 -11.95 -14.37
N ILE A 77 -9.23 -12.63 -13.25
CA ILE A 77 -8.88 -14.06 -13.22
C ILE A 77 -10.17 -14.92 -13.19
N THR A 78 -11.27 -14.41 -13.75
CA THR A 78 -12.57 -15.09 -13.85
C THR A 78 -12.85 -15.54 -15.28
#